data_AF-A0A954TXW7-F1
#
_entry.id   AF-A0A954TXW7-F1
#
_cell.length_a   1.000
_cell.length_b   1.000
_cell.length_c   1.000
_cell.angle_alpha   90.00
_cell.angle_beta   90.00
_cell.angle_gamma   90.00
#
_symmetry.space_group_name_H-M   'P 1'
#
loop_
_entity.id
_entity.type
_entity.pdbx_description
1 polymer ?
#
loop_
_entity_poly.entity_id
_entity_poly.type
_entity_poly.pdbx_seq_one_letter_code
_entity_poly.pdbx_strand_id
1 'polypeptide(L)'
;MRFQISDLKLRKRKGLAPLEFVLWLPVLLFVMALMVNYGTMATWRVRSEIVSQHAVWRTRWPRNAATESPPTRPYWPADAGMTTEPDTAPDLLNIPEIDHPVVRGPIPNGFVVRPVLDPTRGAIKGVSEVNRQFPLLPRIGSFESGDVDTPLIDRQWSSAMMGIPNMYRRTLVLYQLPRTDPSLPRAFSMAVQSVLSIPHYSALAVLDRDADIRRYTGGYVDFHPRVGRMCELDPQVVYDREVEPLVDIRGADGDIRLGEISRLPRTMTNYFLGMYRAVVQRMRQRIQDLQDELSGTPPPDAQRRAQIQSEIAALEAEIATILPKIEQLEQYEARLPQIEDSLRSAASAVIP
;
A
#
# COMPACT_ATOMS: atom_id res chain seq x y z
N MET A 1 -27.29 114.54 -23.38
CA MET A 1 -28.38 113.63 -22.92
C MET A 1 -27.71 112.38 -22.34
N ARG A 2 -27.76 112.20 -21.00
CA ARG A 2 -27.15 111.08 -20.26
C ARG A 2 -28.27 110.10 -19.88
N PHE A 3 -28.13 108.82 -20.20
CA PHE A 3 -28.96 107.76 -19.62
C PHE A 3 -28.19 107.09 -18.48
N GLN A 4 -28.72 107.18 -17.27
CA GLN A 4 -28.21 106.52 -16.06
C GLN A 4 -28.77 105.10 -15.95
N ILE A 5 -27.89 104.12 -15.88
CA ILE A 5 -28.18 102.75 -15.43
C ILE A 5 -27.67 102.64 -13.99
N SER A 6 -28.56 102.40 -13.02
CA SER A 6 -28.26 101.63 -11.78
C SER A 6 -29.49 101.61 -10.86
N ASP A 7 -30.16 100.46 -10.75
CA ASP A 7 -30.61 99.88 -9.47
C ASP A 7 -31.46 98.61 -9.71
N LEU A 8 -30.80 97.46 -9.73
CA LEU A 8 -31.47 96.16 -9.57
C LEU A 8 -31.57 95.83 -8.07
N LYS A 9 -32.72 96.14 -7.48
CA LYS A 9 -33.07 95.73 -6.11
C LYS A 9 -33.18 94.20 -6.02
N LEU A 10 -32.19 93.56 -5.40
CA LEU A 10 -32.25 92.17 -4.96
C LEU A 10 -33.36 91.99 -3.91
N ARG A 11 -34.48 91.41 -4.34
CA ARG A 11 -35.61 91.03 -3.48
C ARG A 11 -35.18 89.88 -2.56
N LYS A 12 -34.95 90.16 -1.27
CA LYS A 12 -34.66 89.17 -0.23
C LYS A 12 -35.90 88.30 0.02
N ARG A 13 -36.00 87.14 -0.65
CA ARG A 13 -37.01 86.12 -0.34
C ARG A 13 -36.70 85.58 1.06
N LYS A 14 -37.66 85.63 1.99
CA LYS A 14 -37.53 84.98 3.31
C LYS A 14 -37.56 83.46 3.08
N GLY A 15 -36.42 82.79 3.25
CA GLY A 15 -36.29 81.36 2.98
C GLY A 15 -37.02 80.53 4.05
N LEU A 16 -37.83 79.57 3.60
CA LEU A 16 -38.42 78.49 4.40
C LEU A 16 -37.39 77.44 4.86
N ALA A 17 -36.11 77.65 4.52
CA ALA A 17 -35.01 76.75 4.82
C ALA A 17 -34.91 76.26 6.29
N PRO A 18 -35.19 77.08 7.33
CA PRO A 18 -35.19 76.58 8.71
C PRO A 18 -36.31 75.59 9.00
N LEU A 19 -37.50 75.79 8.41
CA LEU A 19 -38.66 74.92 8.60
C LEU A 19 -38.47 73.59 7.85
N GLU A 20 -37.96 73.67 6.62
CA GLU A 20 -37.60 72.48 5.82
C GLU A 20 -36.54 71.64 6.54
N PHE A 21 -35.52 72.28 7.15
CA PHE A 21 -34.49 71.57 7.91
C PHE A 21 -35.05 70.84 9.14
N VAL A 22 -35.96 71.47 9.90
CA VAL A 22 -36.61 70.85 11.06
C VAL A 22 -37.49 69.66 10.66
N LEU A 23 -38.15 69.73 9.50
CA LEU A 23 -38.97 68.62 8.99
C LEU A 23 -38.12 67.47 8.45
N TRP A 24 -36.95 67.74 7.85
CA TRP A 24 -36.05 66.71 7.33
C TRP A 24 -35.18 66.04 8.39
N LEU A 25 -34.90 66.73 9.50
CA LEU A 25 -34.00 66.23 10.54
C LEU A 25 -34.42 64.87 11.12
N PRO A 26 -35.70 64.60 11.46
CA PRO A 26 -36.13 63.27 11.91
C PRO A 26 -35.94 62.18 10.85
N VAL A 27 -36.16 62.50 9.57
CA VAL A 27 -35.97 61.55 8.46
C VAL A 27 -34.50 61.21 8.30
N LEU A 28 -33.62 62.21 8.34
CA LEU A 28 -32.17 62.02 8.26
C LEU A 28 -31.63 61.22 9.46
N LEU A 29 -32.11 61.51 10.68
CA LEU A 29 -31.76 60.73 11.87
C LEU A 29 -32.26 59.29 11.78
N PHE A 30 -33.44 59.06 11.21
CA PHE A 30 -33.98 57.72 11.00
C PHE A 30 -33.15 56.94 9.97
N VAL A 31 -32.77 57.55 8.85
CA VAL A 31 -31.89 56.93 7.85
C VAL A 31 -30.52 56.61 8.44
N MET A 32 -29.94 57.52 9.22
CA MET A 32 -28.70 57.28 9.94
C MET A 32 -28.83 56.09 10.91
N ALA A 33 -29.95 56.02 11.65
CA ALA A 33 -30.22 54.90 12.55
C ALA A 33 -30.31 53.56 11.81
N LEU A 34 -30.98 53.53 10.64
CA LEU A 34 -31.05 52.34 9.80
C LEU A 34 -29.68 51.93 9.25
N MET A 35 -28.86 52.88 8.79
CA MET A 35 -27.50 52.59 8.31
C MET A 35 -26.62 51.96 9.39
N VAL A 36 -26.66 52.50 10.61
CA VAL A 36 -25.89 51.96 11.74
C VAL A 36 -26.41 50.58 12.15
N ASN A 37 -27.73 50.39 12.20
CA ASN A 37 -28.34 49.10 12.52
C ASN A 37 -27.98 48.02 11.49
N TYR A 38 -28.06 48.35 10.20
CA TYR A 38 -27.66 47.45 9.11
C TYR A 38 -26.17 47.12 9.17
N GLY A 39 -25.30 48.12 9.36
CA GLY A 39 -23.85 47.89 9.52
C GLY A 39 -23.54 47.00 10.73
N THR A 40 -24.28 47.16 11.82
CA THR A 40 -24.16 46.31 13.02
C THR A 40 -24.60 44.88 12.73
N MET A 41 -25.75 44.68 12.09
CA MET A 41 -26.24 43.35 11.69
C MET A 41 -25.25 42.66 10.75
N ALA A 42 -24.79 43.35 9.69
CA ALA A 42 -23.83 42.81 8.73
C ALA A 42 -22.51 42.41 9.40
N THR A 43 -22.02 43.22 10.35
CA THR A 43 -20.81 42.90 11.13
C THR A 43 -21.01 41.63 11.97
N TRP A 44 -22.17 41.47 12.61
CA TRP A 44 -22.48 40.26 13.37
C TRP A 44 -22.66 39.02 12.48
N ARG A 45 -23.25 39.16 11.29
CA ARG A 45 -23.28 38.07 10.30
C ARG A 45 -21.87 37.63 9.92
N VAL A 46 -20.99 38.56 9.52
CA VAL A 46 -19.60 38.24 9.16
C VAL A 46 -18.84 37.58 10.32
N ARG A 47 -19.04 38.05 11.56
CA ARG A 47 -18.44 37.41 12.73
C ARG A 47 -18.97 36.00 12.94
N SER A 48 -20.26 35.77 12.69
CA SER A 48 -20.88 34.45 12.77
C SER A 48 -20.25 33.52 11.73
N GLU A 49 -20.03 33.96 10.48
CA GLU A 49 -19.33 33.16 9.46
C GLU A 49 -17.95 32.69 9.96
N ILE A 50 -17.15 33.62 10.51
CA ILE A 50 -15.83 33.31 11.07
C ILE A 50 -15.93 32.32 12.24
N VAL A 51 -16.94 32.47 13.10
CA VAL A 51 -17.11 31.60 14.27
C VAL A 51 -17.64 30.22 13.90
N SER A 52 -18.53 30.11 12.90
CA SER A 52 -18.97 28.82 12.34
C SER A 52 -17.79 28.06 11.74
N GLN A 53 -16.92 28.74 11.00
CA GLN A 53 -15.67 28.18 10.51
C GLN A 53 -14.78 27.74 11.68
N HIS A 54 -14.57 28.60 12.67
CA HIS A 54 -13.77 28.24 13.85
C HIS A 54 -14.33 27.00 14.58
N ALA A 55 -15.66 26.89 14.70
CA ALA A 55 -16.34 25.77 15.36
C ALA A 55 -15.99 24.42 14.71
N VAL A 56 -15.98 24.36 13.38
CA VAL A 56 -15.67 23.12 12.66
C VAL A 56 -14.17 22.83 12.56
N TRP A 57 -13.32 23.86 12.53
CA TRP A 57 -11.87 23.70 12.43
C TRP A 57 -11.20 23.27 13.74
N ARG A 58 -11.80 23.57 14.89
CA ARG A 58 -11.32 23.13 16.22
C ARG A 58 -11.74 21.71 16.59
N THR A 59 -12.74 21.14 15.91
CA THR A 59 -13.16 19.74 16.07
C THR A 59 -12.44 18.80 15.10
N ARG A 60 -11.72 19.35 14.11
CA ARG A 60 -11.01 18.57 13.10
C ARG A 60 -9.82 17.82 13.69
N TRP A 61 -9.69 16.53 13.38
CA TRP A 61 -8.51 15.76 13.80
C TRP A 61 -7.19 16.47 13.41
N PRO A 62 -6.19 16.52 14.31
CA PRO A 62 -6.09 15.86 15.61
C PRO A 62 -6.74 16.63 16.78
N ARG A 63 -7.39 17.77 16.50
CA ARG A 63 -8.11 18.55 17.50
C ARG A 63 -9.47 17.90 17.79
N ASN A 64 -9.96 18.10 19.00
CA ASN A 64 -11.24 17.55 19.47
C ASN A 64 -12.06 18.61 20.23
N ALA A 65 -11.75 19.88 20.02
CA ALA A 65 -12.29 21.05 20.72
C ALA A 65 -12.10 21.07 22.27
N ALA A 66 -11.64 19.98 22.90
CA ALA A 66 -11.55 19.85 24.35
C ALA A 66 -10.45 20.74 24.95
N THR A 67 -9.36 20.97 24.21
CA THR A 67 -8.23 21.80 24.66
C THR A 67 -8.20 23.20 24.05
N GLU A 68 -9.12 23.52 23.15
CA GLU A 68 -9.18 24.81 22.46
C GLU A 68 -10.47 25.50 22.87
N SER A 69 -10.48 26.39 23.86
CA SER A 69 -11.70 27.06 24.32
C SER A 69 -12.41 27.87 23.20
N PRO A 70 -13.74 28.06 23.28
CA PRO A 70 -14.43 29.02 22.43
C PRO A 70 -13.77 30.42 22.46
N PRO A 71 -13.87 31.20 21.36
CA PRO A 71 -13.44 32.59 21.38
C PRO A 71 -14.15 33.32 22.54
N THR A 72 -13.36 33.95 23.40
CA THR A 72 -13.86 34.64 24.59
C THR A 72 -14.24 36.09 24.25
N ARG A 73 -14.88 36.77 25.20
CA ARG A 73 -15.20 38.20 25.07
C ARG A 73 -13.91 39.01 24.86
N PRO A 74 -13.90 40.03 23.98
CA PRO A 74 -15.06 40.64 23.30
C PRO A 74 -15.42 40.03 21.94
N TYR A 75 -14.72 38.99 21.49
CA TYR A 75 -14.81 38.50 20.11
C TYR A 75 -16.09 37.73 19.82
N TRP A 76 -16.48 36.83 20.73
CA TRP A 76 -17.75 36.13 20.68
C TRP A 76 -18.50 36.25 22.01
N PRO A 77 -19.82 36.47 21.99
CA PRO A 77 -20.62 36.59 23.21
C PRO A 77 -20.76 35.24 23.93
N ALA A 78 -20.97 35.29 25.24
CA ALA A 78 -21.19 34.06 26.04
C ALA A 78 -22.61 33.49 25.84
N ASP A 79 -23.53 34.34 25.41
CA ASP A 79 -24.93 34.09 25.09
C ASP A 79 -25.14 33.67 23.62
N ALA A 80 -24.08 33.60 22.82
CA ALA A 80 -24.14 33.24 21.40
C ALA A 80 -23.80 31.75 21.19
N GLY A 81 -24.55 31.09 20.32
CA GLY A 81 -24.36 29.68 19.99
C GLY A 81 -23.15 29.46 19.10
N MET A 82 -22.39 28.40 19.39
CA MET A 82 -21.33 27.89 18.53
C MET A 82 -21.22 26.38 18.75
N THR A 83 -21.52 25.61 17.71
CA THR A 83 -21.55 24.15 17.75
C THR A 83 -21.11 23.53 16.44
N THR A 84 -21.05 22.21 16.40
CA THR A 84 -20.85 21.41 15.19
C THR A 84 -21.95 20.38 15.06
N GLU A 85 -22.43 20.17 13.84
CA GLU A 85 -23.51 19.24 13.53
C GLU A 85 -23.09 18.31 12.39
N PRO A 86 -23.59 17.06 12.33
CA PRO A 86 -23.42 16.22 11.15
C PRO A 86 -24.03 16.87 9.92
N ASP A 87 -23.27 16.93 8.83
CA ASP A 87 -23.77 17.39 7.54
C ASP A 87 -24.25 16.17 6.74
N THR A 88 -25.58 15.96 6.73
CA THR A 88 -26.19 14.71 6.21
C THR A 88 -26.36 14.68 4.70
N ALA A 89 -26.16 15.81 4.01
CA ALA A 89 -26.32 15.90 2.57
C ALA A 89 -25.44 17.02 2.00
N PRO A 90 -24.13 16.78 1.83
CA PRO A 90 -23.34 17.63 0.97
C PRO A 90 -23.77 17.33 -0.47
N ASP A 91 -24.87 17.94 -0.94
CA ASP A 91 -25.35 17.82 -2.33
C ASP A 91 -24.22 18.16 -3.33
N LEU A 92 -23.27 18.98 -2.89
CA LEU A 92 -22.01 19.32 -3.57
C LEU A 92 -21.07 18.12 -3.82
N LEU A 93 -21.30 16.94 -3.22
CA LEU A 93 -20.43 15.76 -3.33
C LEU A 93 -21.07 14.59 -4.09
N ASN A 94 -22.28 14.75 -4.59
CA ASN A 94 -22.90 13.84 -5.57
C ASN A 94 -22.50 14.26 -7.00
N ILE A 95 -21.20 14.25 -7.25
CA ILE A 95 -20.59 14.60 -8.54
C ILE A 95 -20.40 13.30 -9.34
N PRO A 96 -20.95 13.16 -10.57
CA PRO A 96 -20.82 11.95 -11.39
C PRO A 96 -19.37 11.50 -11.61
N GLU A 97 -18.43 12.44 -11.67
CA GLU A 97 -17.00 12.21 -11.85
C GLU A 97 -16.35 11.48 -10.65
N ILE A 98 -16.97 11.51 -9.48
CA ILE A 98 -16.52 10.84 -8.25
C ILE A 98 -17.29 9.53 -8.01
N ASP A 99 -18.32 9.25 -8.82
CA ASP A 99 -19.09 8.00 -8.79
C ASP A 99 -18.36 6.87 -9.56
N HIS A 100 -17.10 6.63 -9.16
CA HIS A 100 -16.29 5.59 -9.75
C HIS A 100 -16.50 4.26 -9.01
N PRO A 101 -16.66 3.12 -9.72
CA PRO A 101 -16.85 1.80 -9.09
C PRO A 101 -15.74 1.42 -8.10
N VAL A 102 -14.54 1.97 -8.26
CA VAL A 102 -13.40 1.76 -7.34
C VAL A 102 -13.59 2.46 -5.99
N VAL A 103 -14.41 3.52 -5.94
CA VAL A 103 -14.66 4.33 -4.74
C VAL A 103 -15.97 3.93 -4.05
N ARG A 104 -16.99 3.56 -4.82
CA ARG A 104 -18.35 3.27 -4.31
C ARG A 104 -18.85 1.84 -4.58
N GLY A 105 -18.17 1.09 -5.45
CA GLY A 105 -18.61 -0.22 -5.91
C GLY A 105 -19.73 -0.12 -6.96
N PRO A 106 -20.18 -1.27 -7.50
CA PRO A 106 -19.60 -2.60 -7.32
C PRO A 106 -18.35 -2.80 -8.20
N ILE A 107 -17.38 -3.60 -7.72
CA ILE A 107 -16.21 -4.02 -8.49
C ILE A 107 -16.42 -5.50 -8.89
N PRO A 108 -16.00 -5.93 -10.10
CA PRO A 108 -16.05 -7.33 -10.51
C PRO A 108 -15.32 -8.29 -9.55
N ASN A 109 -15.56 -9.59 -9.69
CA ASN A 109 -14.91 -10.69 -8.95
C ASN A 109 -15.20 -10.72 -7.43
N GLY A 110 -16.34 -10.20 -6.99
CA GLY A 110 -16.80 -10.32 -5.60
C GLY A 110 -16.03 -9.44 -4.60
N PHE A 111 -15.29 -8.45 -5.09
CA PHE A 111 -14.66 -7.43 -4.25
C PHE A 111 -15.71 -6.48 -3.71
N VAL A 112 -15.68 -6.23 -2.40
CA VAL A 112 -16.58 -5.26 -1.76
C VAL A 112 -15.81 -4.00 -1.42
N VAL A 113 -16.26 -2.87 -1.94
CA VAL A 113 -15.67 -1.56 -1.60
C VAL A 113 -16.13 -1.16 -0.21
N ARG A 114 -15.17 -0.93 0.69
CA ARG A 114 -15.49 -0.41 2.02
C ARG A 114 -15.76 1.09 1.88
N PRO A 115 -16.79 1.63 2.54
CA PRO A 115 -17.20 3.03 2.41
C PRO A 115 -16.32 3.97 3.26
N VAL A 116 -14.99 3.77 3.17
CA VAL A 116 -13.96 4.59 3.81
C VAL A 116 -13.79 5.91 3.05
N LEU A 117 -13.90 5.86 1.72
CA LEU A 117 -13.81 7.02 0.83
C LEU A 117 -15.15 7.72 0.59
N ASP A 118 -16.24 7.22 1.20
CA ASP A 118 -17.56 7.83 1.08
C ASP A 118 -17.57 9.23 1.72
N PRO A 119 -17.78 10.32 0.99
CA PRO A 119 -17.72 11.65 1.58
C PRO A 119 -18.86 11.93 2.58
N THR A 120 -19.95 11.18 2.54
CA THR A 120 -21.15 11.44 3.37
C THR A 120 -20.97 11.07 4.84
N ARG A 121 -20.20 10.01 5.16
CA ARG A 121 -20.07 9.51 6.55
C ARG A 121 -18.98 10.21 7.38
N GLY A 122 -18.73 11.48 7.10
CA GLY A 122 -17.84 12.37 7.86
C GLY A 122 -17.89 13.83 7.40
N ALA A 123 -18.96 14.22 6.72
CA ALA A 123 -19.27 15.63 6.54
C ALA A 123 -19.83 16.17 7.86
N ILE A 124 -19.28 17.29 8.30
CA ILE A 124 -19.66 18.02 9.50
C ILE A 124 -19.83 19.48 9.11
N LYS A 125 -20.69 20.22 9.80
CA LYS A 125 -20.81 21.66 9.61
C LYS A 125 -20.64 22.37 10.94
N GLY A 126 -19.93 23.49 10.90
CA GLY A 126 -19.90 24.41 12.04
C GLY A 126 -21.11 25.31 11.97
N VAL A 127 -21.77 25.51 13.09
CA VAL A 127 -22.98 26.33 13.20
C VAL A 127 -22.75 27.41 14.23
N SER A 128 -23.14 28.64 13.90
CA SER A 128 -23.07 29.77 14.82
C SER A 128 -24.35 30.58 14.77
N GLU A 129 -24.79 31.05 15.92
CA GLU A 129 -26.01 31.86 16.04
C GLU A 129 -25.78 32.99 17.05
N VAL A 130 -26.23 34.20 16.70
CA VAL A 130 -26.24 35.32 17.64
C VAL A 130 -27.53 36.11 17.51
N ASN A 131 -28.12 36.44 18.67
CA ASN A 131 -29.33 37.25 18.78
C ASN A 131 -29.02 38.55 19.53
N ARG A 132 -29.29 39.71 18.92
CA ARG A 132 -28.92 41.04 19.45
C ARG A 132 -29.97 42.10 19.21
N GLN A 133 -30.05 43.09 20.10
CA GLN A 133 -30.89 44.27 19.90
C GLN A 133 -30.25 45.28 18.95
N PHE A 134 -31.08 46.02 18.20
CA PHE A 134 -30.61 47.12 17.38
C PHE A 134 -30.10 48.28 18.24
N PRO A 135 -28.89 48.81 18.00
CA PRO A 135 -28.28 49.83 18.86
C PRO A 135 -29.03 51.17 18.87
N LEU A 136 -29.60 51.59 17.73
CA LEU A 136 -30.29 52.89 17.62
C LEU A 136 -31.82 52.77 17.55
N LEU A 137 -32.36 51.55 17.42
CA LEU A 137 -33.80 51.29 17.39
C LEU A 137 -34.18 50.06 18.25
N PRO A 138 -33.85 50.04 19.57
CA PRO A 138 -34.02 48.85 20.40
C PRO A 138 -35.48 48.41 20.57
N ARG A 139 -36.44 49.32 20.37
CA ARG A 139 -37.88 49.03 20.46
C ARG A 139 -38.42 48.22 19.27
N ILE A 140 -37.66 48.10 18.18
CA ILE A 140 -38.04 47.29 17.01
C ILE A 140 -37.80 45.79 17.27
N GLY A 141 -37.07 45.46 18.35
CA GLY A 141 -36.78 44.10 18.75
C GLY A 141 -35.32 43.74 18.51
N SER A 142 -35.05 42.44 18.50
CA SER A 142 -33.75 41.89 18.19
C SER A 142 -33.66 41.41 16.75
N PHE A 143 -32.44 41.30 16.27
CA PHE A 143 -32.10 40.63 15.03
C PHE A 143 -31.30 39.38 15.34
N GLU A 144 -31.48 38.39 14.48
CA GLU A 144 -30.66 37.19 14.44
C GLU A 144 -29.63 37.35 13.31
N SER A 145 -28.43 36.79 13.49
CA SER A 145 -27.46 36.66 12.40
C SER A 145 -27.97 35.81 11.23
N GLY A 146 -29.09 35.09 11.41
CA GLY A 146 -29.60 34.08 10.50
C GLY A 146 -28.82 32.77 10.60
N ASP A 147 -29.25 31.78 9.82
CA ASP A 147 -28.60 30.46 9.74
C ASP A 147 -27.22 30.62 9.09
N VAL A 148 -26.17 30.45 9.88
CA VAL A 148 -24.79 30.50 9.44
C VAL A 148 -24.20 29.12 9.65
N ASP A 149 -23.94 28.42 8.56
CA ASP A 149 -23.22 27.17 8.58
C ASP A 149 -22.01 27.16 7.63
N THR A 150 -20.95 26.50 8.09
CA THR A 150 -19.75 26.24 7.30
C THR A 150 -19.55 24.73 7.17
N PRO A 151 -19.77 24.14 5.99
CA PRO A 151 -19.53 22.72 5.78
C PRO A 151 -18.03 22.41 5.75
N LEU A 152 -17.64 21.25 6.31
CA LEU A 152 -16.30 20.69 6.28
C LEU A 152 -16.40 19.17 6.13
N ILE A 153 -15.57 18.61 5.27
CA ILE A 153 -15.41 17.16 5.21
C ILE A 153 -14.24 16.79 6.12
N ASP A 154 -14.55 16.20 7.28
CA ASP A 154 -13.55 15.67 8.19
C ASP A 154 -13.57 14.14 8.13
N ARG A 155 -12.80 13.60 7.18
CA ARG A 155 -12.54 12.15 7.09
C ARG A 155 -11.06 11.83 7.09
N GLN A 156 -10.79 10.66 7.65
CA GLN A 156 -9.47 10.04 7.78
C GLN A 156 -8.95 9.56 6.42
N TRP A 157 -8.72 10.46 5.47
CA TRP A 157 -8.15 10.08 4.16
C TRP A 157 -6.63 10.06 4.15
N SER A 158 -5.99 10.66 5.17
CA SER A 158 -4.55 10.54 5.35
C SER A 158 -4.18 9.19 5.98
N SER A 159 -3.03 8.65 5.61
CA SER A 159 -2.50 7.40 6.17
C SER A 159 -2.37 7.45 7.69
N ALA A 160 -1.93 8.59 8.23
CA ALA A 160 -1.79 8.83 9.66
C ALA A 160 -3.14 8.76 10.41
N MET A 161 -4.19 9.35 9.84
CA MET A 161 -5.52 9.36 10.45
C MET A 161 -6.20 7.98 10.43
N MET A 162 -5.92 7.17 9.40
CA MET A 162 -6.45 5.78 9.35
C MET A 162 -5.70 4.83 10.30
N GLY A 163 -4.63 5.28 10.97
CA GLY A 163 -3.78 4.41 11.77
C GLY A 163 -2.98 3.41 10.93
N ILE A 164 -2.73 3.72 9.66
CA ILE A 164 -2.10 2.81 8.70
C ILE A 164 -0.69 3.32 8.37
N PRO A 165 0.37 2.63 8.82
CA PRO A 165 1.73 2.94 8.39
C PRO A 165 1.86 2.78 6.86
N ASN A 166 2.72 3.59 6.23
CA ASN A 166 2.90 3.56 4.76
C ASN A 166 3.39 2.22 4.18
N MET A 167 3.78 1.26 5.03
CA MET A 167 4.17 -0.10 4.65
C MET A 167 3.01 -1.11 4.57
N TYR A 168 1.80 -0.73 5.00
CA TYR A 168 0.65 -1.63 4.99
C TYR A 168 -0.10 -1.59 3.66
N ARG A 169 -0.69 -2.73 3.29
CA ARG A 169 -1.51 -2.86 2.07
C ARG A 169 -2.81 -2.07 2.24
N ARG A 170 -2.85 -0.85 1.70
CA ARG A 170 -4.04 0.01 1.64
C ARG A 170 -5.27 -0.71 1.03
N THR A 171 -5.02 -1.67 0.14
CA THR A 171 -6.04 -2.51 -0.48
C THR A 171 -6.94 -3.21 0.54
N LEU A 172 -6.42 -3.69 1.67
CA LEU A 172 -7.23 -4.40 2.67
C LEU A 172 -8.13 -3.47 3.51
N VAL A 173 -7.80 -2.19 3.54
CA VAL A 173 -8.60 -1.16 4.23
C VAL A 173 -9.69 -0.61 3.30
N LEU A 174 -9.37 -0.45 2.02
CA LEU A 174 -10.30 0.06 1.02
C LEU A 174 -11.24 -1.02 0.48
N TYR A 175 -10.77 -2.27 0.40
CA TYR A 175 -11.52 -3.38 -0.18
C TYR A 175 -11.57 -4.55 0.76
N GLN A 176 -12.72 -5.20 0.81
CA GLN A 176 -12.85 -6.55 1.30
C GLN A 176 -12.67 -7.51 0.13
N LEU A 177 -11.60 -8.30 0.22
CA LEU A 177 -11.29 -9.32 -0.76
C LEU A 177 -12.32 -10.46 -0.67
N PRO A 178 -12.70 -11.07 -1.82
CA PRO A 178 -13.50 -12.28 -1.80
C PRO A 178 -12.79 -13.36 -0.99
N ARG A 179 -13.54 -14.07 -0.15
CA ARG A 179 -13.00 -15.23 0.56
C ARG A 179 -12.94 -16.38 -0.43
N THR A 180 -11.78 -17.02 -0.52
CA THR A 180 -11.65 -18.30 -1.23
C THR A 180 -12.44 -19.38 -0.49
N ASP A 181 -12.72 -20.49 -1.17
CA ASP A 181 -13.34 -21.66 -0.55
C ASP A 181 -12.57 -22.03 0.72
N PRO A 182 -13.23 -22.10 1.91
CA PRO A 182 -12.59 -22.50 3.16
C PRO A 182 -11.87 -23.84 3.12
N SER A 183 -12.21 -24.71 2.16
CA SER A 183 -11.52 -25.99 1.93
C SER A 183 -10.06 -25.78 1.48
N LEU A 184 -9.76 -24.73 0.70
CA LEU A 184 -8.46 -24.52 0.09
C LEU A 184 -7.36 -24.16 1.11
N PRO A 185 -7.55 -23.22 2.05
CA PRO A 185 -6.56 -22.99 3.11
C PRO A 185 -6.30 -24.22 3.97
N ARG A 186 -7.35 -25.03 4.23
CA ARG A 186 -7.21 -26.28 4.99
C ARG A 186 -6.46 -27.33 4.19
N ALA A 187 -6.75 -27.48 2.90
CA ALA A 187 -6.03 -28.37 2.00
C ALA A 187 -4.54 -27.98 1.92
N PHE A 188 -4.24 -26.69 1.79
CA PHE A 188 -2.87 -26.18 1.81
C PHE A 188 -2.16 -26.49 3.13
N SER A 189 -2.79 -26.23 4.28
CA SER A 189 -2.18 -26.53 5.58
C SER A 189 -1.93 -28.03 5.77
N MET A 190 -2.86 -28.88 5.34
CA MET A 190 -2.70 -30.33 5.37
C MET A 190 -1.58 -30.80 4.44
N ALA A 191 -1.47 -30.23 3.23
CA ALA A 191 -0.40 -30.55 2.28
C ALA A 191 0.98 -30.18 2.84
N VAL A 192 1.13 -28.98 3.41
CA VAL A 192 2.39 -28.56 4.06
C VAL A 192 2.75 -29.48 5.21
N GLN A 193 1.78 -29.81 6.08
CA GLN A 193 2.03 -30.70 7.21
C GLN A 193 2.39 -32.12 6.75
N SER A 194 1.76 -32.61 5.68
CA SER A 194 2.08 -33.90 5.08
C SER A 194 3.53 -33.93 4.61
N VAL A 195 4.00 -32.90 3.89
CA VAL A 195 5.39 -32.78 3.44
C VAL A 195 6.37 -32.78 4.60
N LEU A 196 6.11 -31.98 5.64
CA LEU A 196 6.99 -31.90 6.82
C LEU A 196 7.00 -33.18 7.65
N SER A 197 5.96 -34.00 7.54
CA SER A 197 5.84 -35.28 8.24
C SER A 197 6.44 -36.47 7.48
N ILE A 198 6.96 -36.27 6.27
CA ILE A 198 7.56 -37.35 5.47
C ILE A 198 8.74 -37.98 6.26
N PRO A 199 8.72 -39.31 6.51
CA PRO A 199 9.87 -40.01 7.05
C PRO A 199 11.08 -39.77 6.15
N HIS A 200 12.22 -39.42 6.74
CA HIS A 200 13.45 -39.03 6.03
C HIS A 200 13.42 -37.63 5.37
N TYR A 201 12.58 -36.70 5.83
CA TYR A 201 12.66 -35.28 5.39
C TYR A 201 14.09 -34.71 5.52
N SER A 202 14.86 -35.10 6.53
CA SER A 202 16.27 -34.70 6.67
C SER A 202 17.17 -35.20 5.54
N ALA A 203 16.83 -36.32 4.88
CA ALA A 203 17.56 -36.81 3.71
C ALA A 203 17.33 -35.93 2.47
N LEU A 204 16.24 -35.14 2.46
CA LEU A 204 15.96 -34.17 1.39
C LEU A 204 16.81 -32.90 1.51
N ALA A 205 17.60 -32.73 2.57
CA ALA A 205 18.49 -31.56 2.72
C ALA A 205 19.55 -31.45 1.61
N VAL A 206 19.86 -32.56 0.91
CA VAL A 206 20.73 -32.56 -0.27
C VAL A 206 20.12 -31.75 -1.43
N LEU A 207 18.79 -31.55 -1.44
CA LEU A 207 18.10 -30.80 -2.49
C LEU A 207 18.39 -29.30 -2.45
N ASP A 208 18.79 -28.71 -1.31
CA ASP A 208 19.04 -27.27 -1.22
C ASP A 208 20.30 -26.89 -0.43
N ARG A 209 20.88 -27.79 0.37
CA ARG A 209 21.93 -27.47 1.36
C ARG A 209 23.05 -28.50 1.42
N ASP A 210 23.38 -29.10 0.28
CA ASP A 210 24.49 -30.04 0.23
C ASP A 210 25.85 -29.37 0.52
N ALA A 211 26.64 -30.01 1.39
CA ALA A 211 27.91 -29.47 1.87
C ALA A 211 29.01 -29.48 0.79
N ASP A 212 29.02 -30.47 -0.09
CA ASP A 212 30.01 -30.58 -1.16
C ASP A 212 29.77 -29.50 -2.22
N ILE A 213 28.50 -29.22 -2.57
CA ILE A 213 28.17 -28.11 -3.48
C ILE A 213 28.72 -26.80 -2.93
N ARG A 214 28.47 -26.50 -1.65
CA ARG A 214 28.98 -25.29 -1.00
C ARG A 214 30.50 -25.24 -1.00
N ARG A 215 31.17 -26.37 -0.71
CA ARG A 215 32.63 -26.49 -0.67
C ARG A 215 33.27 -26.24 -2.04
N TYR A 216 32.71 -26.78 -3.12
CA TYR A 216 33.36 -26.78 -4.44
C TYR A 216 32.89 -25.68 -5.39
N THR A 217 31.70 -25.13 -5.18
CA THR A 217 31.12 -24.08 -6.04
C THR A 217 30.99 -22.73 -5.33
N GLY A 218 31.07 -22.70 -3.99
CA GLY A 218 30.90 -21.48 -3.19
C GLY A 218 29.44 -21.01 -3.07
N GLY A 219 28.48 -21.72 -3.67
CA GLY A 219 27.04 -21.45 -3.61
C GLY A 219 26.24 -22.71 -3.30
N TYR A 220 24.95 -22.56 -3.03
CA TYR A 220 24.02 -23.69 -3.00
C TYR A 220 23.24 -23.75 -4.31
N VAL A 221 22.87 -24.94 -4.72
CA VAL A 221 21.92 -25.16 -5.82
C VAL A 221 20.64 -25.72 -5.23
N ASP A 222 19.52 -25.14 -5.64
CA ASP A 222 18.19 -25.59 -5.24
C ASP A 222 17.63 -26.49 -6.33
N PHE A 223 17.45 -27.76 -5.98
CA PHE A 223 16.87 -28.79 -6.83
C PHE A 223 15.36 -28.95 -6.60
N HIS A 224 14.74 -28.21 -5.67
CA HIS A 224 13.30 -28.34 -5.47
C HIS A 224 12.56 -27.94 -6.75
N PRO A 225 11.63 -28.78 -7.25
CA PRO A 225 10.76 -28.40 -8.35
C PRO A 225 9.97 -27.16 -7.95
N ARG A 226 9.89 -26.18 -8.86
CA ARG A 226 9.26 -24.89 -8.58
C ARG A 226 8.03 -24.72 -9.44
N VAL A 227 6.95 -24.29 -8.79
CA VAL A 227 5.84 -23.64 -9.47
C VAL A 227 6.25 -22.20 -9.80
N GLY A 228 5.93 -21.76 -11.01
CA GLY A 228 6.20 -20.43 -11.56
C GLY A 228 5.51 -19.29 -10.78
N ARG A 229 5.71 -18.06 -11.27
CA ARG A 229 5.13 -16.87 -10.63
C ARG A 229 3.60 -16.87 -10.79
N MET A 230 2.91 -16.96 -9.65
CA MET A 230 1.45 -17.01 -9.56
C MET A 230 0.81 -15.64 -9.78
N CYS A 231 0.30 -15.42 -11.00
CA CYS A 231 -0.63 -14.34 -11.31
C CYS A 231 -1.88 -14.85 -12.04
N GLU A 232 -2.21 -16.13 -11.89
CA GLU A 232 -3.35 -16.78 -12.54
C GLU A 232 -4.32 -17.33 -11.48
N LEU A 233 -5.62 -17.17 -11.73
CA LEU A 233 -6.70 -17.61 -10.84
C LEU A 233 -7.50 -18.78 -11.44
N ASP A 234 -7.35 -19.06 -12.74
CA ASP A 234 -7.98 -20.22 -13.38
C ASP A 234 -7.29 -21.53 -12.95
N PRO A 235 -8.01 -22.44 -12.25
CA PRO A 235 -7.44 -23.71 -11.79
C PRO A 235 -6.92 -24.60 -12.92
N GLN A 236 -7.56 -24.59 -14.09
CA GLN A 236 -7.15 -25.44 -15.20
C GLN A 236 -5.85 -24.92 -15.81
N VAL A 237 -5.75 -23.60 -16.00
CA VAL A 237 -4.52 -22.97 -16.52
C VAL A 237 -3.35 -23.19 -15.55
N VAL A 238 -3.61 -23.10 -14.24
CA VAL A 238 -2.61 -23.40 -13.21
C VAL A 238 -2.20 -24.87 -13.26
N TYR A 239 -3.15 -25.79 -13.40
CA TYR A 239 -2.84 -27.22 -13.50
C TYR A 239 -1.96 -27.51 -14.72
N ASP A 240 -2.38 -27.10 -15.91
CA ASP A 240 -1.72 -27.40 -17.17
C ASP A 240 -0.31 -26.76 -17.26
N ARG A 241 -0.13 -25.55 -16.69
CA ARG A 241 1.16 -24.83 -16.78
C ARG A 241 2.12 -25.14 -15.66
N GLU A 242 1.62 -25.30 -14.44
CA GLU A 242 2.47 -25.29 -13.24
C GLU A 242 2.54 -26.67 -12.57
N VAL A 243 1.46 -27.45 -12.62
CA VAL A 243 1.40 -28.76 -11.95
C VAL A 243 1.80 -29.87 -12.91
N GLU A 244 1.25 -29.84 -14.12
CA GLU A 244 1.45 -30.87 -15.14
C GLU A 244 2.94 -31.13 -15.43
N PRO A 245 3.83 -30.13 -15.61
CA PRO A 245 5.25 -30.42 -15.84
C PRO A 245 5.94 -31.14 -14.67
N LEU A 246 5.45 -30.96 -13.44
CA LEU A 246 6.08 -31.46 -12.22
C LEU A 246 5.75 -32.92 -11.93
N VAL A 247 4.53 -33.36 -12.28
CA VAL A 247 3.99 -34.67 -11.93
C VAL A 247 4.02 -35.65 -13.11
N ASP A 248 3.94 -36.94 -12.80
CA ASP A 248 3.86 -37.99 -13.81
C ASP A 248 2.45 -38.06 -14.41
N ILE A 249 2.36 -38.10 -15.74
CA ILE A 249 1.07 -38.04 -16.45
C ILE A 249 0.94 -39.22 -17.38
N ARG A 250 -0.28 -39.75 -17.44
CA ARG A 250 -0.68 -40.74 -18.43
C ARG A 250 -1.14 -40.05 -19.70
N GLY A 251 -0.45 -40.30 -20.81
CA GLY A 251 -0.87 -39.84 -22.14
C GLY A 251 -2.10 -40.59 -22.66
N ALA A 252 -2.67 -40.08 -23.75
CA ALA A 252 -3.83 -40.70 -24.42
C ALA A 252 -3.54 -42.13 -24.90
N ASP A 253 -2.29 -42.41 -25.25
CA ASP A 253 -1.82 -43.72 -25.71
C ASP A 253 -1.55 -44.72 -24.56
N GLY A 254 -1.79 -44.31 -23.31
CA GLY A 254 -1.56 -45.12 -22.11
C GLY A 254 -0.14 -45.04 -21.55
N ASP A 255 0.80 -44.42 -22.29
CA ASP A 255 2.19 -44.24 -21.87
C ASP A 255 2.31 -43.23 -20.71
N ILE A 256 3.18 -43.54 -19.75
CA ILE A 256 3.49 -42.64 -18.63
C ILE A 256 4.66 -41.72 -18.99
N ARG A 257 4.38 -40.42 -19.05
CA ARG A 257 5.37 -39.36 -19.15
C ARG A 257 5.81 -38.96 -17.74
N LEU A 258 7.08 -39.25 -17.42
CA LEU A 258 7.66 -38.82 -16.15
C LEU A 258 7.82 -37.30 -16.09
N GLY A 259 7.37 -36.68 -15.02
CA GLY A 259 7.51 -35.26 -14.70
C GLY A 259 8.87 -34.91 -14.08
N GLU A 260 9.05 -33.64 -13.73
CA GLU A 260 10.31 -33.15 -13.14
C GLU A 260 10.65 -33.83 -11.81
N ILE A 261 9.66 -34.11 -10.96
CA ILE A 261 9.87 -34.75 -9.66
C ILE A 261 10.49 -36.14 -9.84
N SER A 262 9.94 -36.95 -10.73
CA SER A 262 10.43 -38.32 -10.98
C SER A 262 11.77 -38.34 -11.71
N ARG A 263 12.12 -37.27 -12.42
CA ARG A 263 13.44 -37.11 -13.07
C ARG A 263 14.49 -36.47 -12.16
N LEU A 264 14.11 -36.00 -10.98
CA LEU A 264 15.00 -35.34 -10.04
C LEU A 264 16.27 -36.15 -9.72
N PRO A 265 16.20 -37.47 -9.48
CA PRO A 265 17.40 -38.27 -9.23
C PRO A 265 18.40 -38.23 -10.38
N ARG A 266 17.93 -38.21 -11.63
CA ARG A 266 18.78 -38.07 -12.82
C ARG A 266 19.43 -36.69 -12.88
N THR A 267 18.65 -35.63 -12.70
CA THR A 267 19.15 -34.26 -12.71
C THR A 267 20.24 -34.06 -11.65
N MET A 268 20.00 -34.53 -10.43
CA MET A 268 20.99 -34.47 -9.35
C MET A 268 22.24 -35.29 -9.66
N THR A 269 22.07 -36.55 -10.09
CA THR A 269 23.20 -37.43 -10.40
C THR A 269 24.11 -36.81 -11.45
N ASN A 270 23.53 -36.30 -12.53
CA ASN A 270 24.26 -35.64 -13.60
C ASN A 270 24.99 -34.38 -13.11
N TYR A 271 24.34 -33.58 -12.26
CA TYR A 271 24.94 -32.40 -11.67
C TYR A 271 26.15 -32.76 -10.80
N PHE A 272 25.99 -33.69 -9.85
CA PHE A 272 27.08 -34.08 -8.95
C PHE A 272 28.23 -34.75 -9.69
N LEU A 273 27.94 -35.60 -10.69
CA LEU A 273 28.97 -36.18 -11.55
C LEU A 273 29.75 -35.10 -12.30
N GLY A 274 29.05 -34.14 -12.90
CA GLY A 274 29.69 -33.01 -13.59
C GLY A 274 30.57 -32.19 -12.64
N MET A 275 30.06 -31.89 -11.44
CA MET A 275 30.78 -31.16 -10.41
C MET A 275 32.05 -31.90 -9.96
N TYR A 276 31.94 -33.16 -9.55
CA TYR A 276 33.09 -33.92 -9.05
C TYR A 276 34.14 -34.16 -10.14
N ARG A 277 33.73 -34.48 -11.37
CA ARG A 277 34.66 -34.61 -12.51
C ARG A 277 35.40 -33.30 -12.76
N ALA A 278 34.72 -32.16 -12.75
CA ALA A 278 35.35 -30.86 -12.93
C ALA A 278 36.31 -30.51 -11.78
N VAL A 279 35.96 -30.83 -10.54
CA VAL A 279 36.83 -30.63 -9.36
C VAL A 279 38.11 -31.46 -9.49
N VAL A 280 37.99 -32.77 -9.78
CA VAL A 280 39.14 -33.67 -9.95
C VAL A 280 40.03 -33.20 -11.10
N GLN A 281 39.46 -32.76 -12.23
CA GLN A 281 40.25 -32.23 -13.34
C GLN A 281 41.03 -30.98 -12.95
N ARG A 282 40.41 -30.04 -12.23
CA ARG A 282 41.12 -28.84 -11.74
C ARG A 282 42.25 -29.19 -10.77
N MET A 283 42.02 -30.13 -9.86
CA MET A 283 43.05 -30.59 -8.92
C MET A 283 44.22 -31.28 -9.64
N ARG A 284 43.94 -32.12 -10.64
CA ARG A 284 44.98 -32.75 -11.47
C ARG A 284 45.79 -31.74 -12.26
N GLN A 285 45.14 -30.75 -12.85
CA GLN A 285 45.83 -29.66 -13.55
C GLN A 285 46.75 -28.91 -12.57
N ARG A 286 46.26 -28.60 -11.36
CA ARG A 286 47.07 -27.92 -10.35
C ARG A 286 48.27 -28.75 -9.91
N ILE A 287 48.12 -30.06 -9.73
CA ILE A 287 49.23 -30.98 -9.43
C ILE A 287 50.26 -30.91 -10.56
N GLN A 288 49.83 -30.92 -11.82
CA GLN A 288 50.73 -30.83 -12.97
C GLN A 288 51.48 -29.49 -12.99
N ASP A 289 50.79 -28.35 -12.81
CA ASP A 289 51.42 -27.03 -12.77
C ASP A 289 52.48 -26.94 -11.64
N LEU A 290 52.20 -27.56 -10.49
CA LEU A 290 53.12 -27.63 -9.35
C LEU A 290 54.33 -28.53 -9.63
N GLN A 291 54.13 -29.65 -10.35
CA GLN A 291 55.22 -30.52 -10.80
C GLN A 291 56.12 -29.80 -11.82
N ASP A 292 55.52 -29.03 -12.72
CA ASP A 292 56.26 -28.21 -13.69
C ASP A 292 57.10 -27.14 -12.96
N GLU A 293 56.55 -26.47 -11.93
CA GLU A 293 57.27 -25.51 -11.08
C GLU A 293 58.49 -26.16 -10.37
N LEU A 294 58.35 -27.39 -9.87
CA LEU A 294 59.46 -28.13 -9.26
C LEU A 294 60.59 -28.44 -10.25
N SER A 295 60.25 -28.67 -11.51
CA SER A 295 61.19 -29.00 -12.58
C SER A 295 61.78 -27.77 -13.30
N GLY A 296 61.27 -26.58 -13.00
CA GLY A 296 61.66 -25.32 -13.65
C GLY A 296 63.09 -24.87 -13.37
N THR A 297 63.64 -24.04 -14.26
CA THR A 297 64.95 -23.39 -14.09
C THR A 297 64.80 -21.87 -13.98
N PRO A 298 65.35 -21.23 -12.93
CA PRO A 298 66.04 -21.81 -11.77
C PRO A 298 65.08 -22.58 -10.84
N PRO A 299 65.56 -23.64 -10.16
CA PRO A 299 64.71 -24.45 -9.29
C PRO A 299 64.22 -23.64 -8.09
N PRO A 300 63.01 -23.92 -7.58
CA PRO A 300 62.48 -23.28 -6.38
C PRO A 300 63.36 -23.58 -5.16
N ASP A 301 63.39 -22.65 -4.21
CA ASP A 301 64.15 -22.82 -2.97
C ASP A 301 63.66 -24.01 -2.12
N ALA A 302 64.40 -24.36 -1.07
CA ALA A 302 64.05 -25.51 -0.24
C ALA A 302 62.68 -25.37 0.45
N GLN A 303 62.30 -24.14 0.84
CA GLN A 303 61.05 -23.88 1.53
C GLN A 303 59.85 -24.02 0.57
N ARG A 304 59.95 -23.46 -0.62
CA ARG A 304 58.95 -23.55 -1.68
C ARG A 304 58.78 -25.00 -2.15
N ARG A 305 59.86 -25.76 -2.29
CA ARG A 305 59.79 -27.20 -2.61
C ARG A 305 58.99 -28.00 -1.58
N ALA A 306 59.24 -27.77 -0.30
CA ALA A 306 58.49 -28.43 0.77
C ALA A 306 56.99 -28.04 0.75
N GLN A 307 56.68 -26.77 0.46
CA GLN A 307 55.29 -26.31 0.30
C GLN A 307 54.60 -26.95 -0.90
N ILE A 308 55.27 -27.02 -2.06
CA ILE A 308 54.69 -27.65 -3.25
C ILE A 308 54.39 -29.13 -2.98
N GLN A 309 55.32 -29.85 -2.34
CA GLN A 309 55.13 -31.26 -2.01
C GLN A 309 53.96 -31.48 -1.04
N SER A 310 53.75 -30.59 -0.05
CA SER A 310 52.60 -30.68 0.84
C SER A 310 51.28 -30.34 0.15
N GLU A 311 51.28 -29.38 -0.78
CA GLU A 311 50.10 -29.01 -1.60
C GLU A 311 49.70 -30.18 -2.51
N ILE A 312 50.66 -30.82 -3.20
CA ILE A 312 50.42 -32.01 -4.02
C ILE A 312 49.80 -33.13 -3.18
N ALA A 313 50.40 -33.46 -2.04
CA ALA A 313 49.90 -34.53 -1.17
C ALA A 313 48.46 -34.24 -0.66
N ALA A 314 48.14 -32.99 -0.36
CA ALA A 314 46.80 -32.59 0.05
C ALA A 314 45.78 -32.74 -1.10
N LEU A 315 46.15 -32.34 -2.31
CA LEU A 315 45.32 -32.49 -3.51
C LEU A 315 45.08 -33.97 -3.87
N GLU A 316 46.12 -34.80 -3.79
CA GLU A 316 46.01 -36.25 -4.02
C GLU A 316 45.10 -36.92 -2.99
N ALA A 317 45.23 -36.55 -1.71
CA ALA A 317 44.36 -37.04 -0.65
C ALA A 317 42.89 -36.64 -0.90
N GLU A 318 42.64 -35.40 -1.33
CA GLU A 318 41.28 -34.96 -1.65
C GLU A 318 40.70 -35.69 -2.88
N ILE A 319 41.48 -35.88 -3.95
CA ILE A 319 41.08 -36.69 -5.11
C ILE A 319 40.68 -38.11 -4.66
N ALA A 320 41.46 -38.73 -3.77
CA ALA A 320 41.17 -40.07 -3.25
C ALA A 320 39.83 -40.13 -2.49
N THR A 321 39.37 -39.03 -1.89
CA THR A 321 38.03 -38.97 -1.26
C THR A 321 36.88 -38.80 -2.26
N ILE A 322 37.13 -38.19 -3.42
CA ILE A 322 36.10 -37.87 -4.42
C ILE A 322 35.90 -39.04 -5.39
N LEU A 323 36.96 -39.78 -5.76
CA LEU A 323 36.87 -40.87 -6.74
C LEU A 323 35.81 -41.94 -6.39
N PRO A 324 35.70 -42.43 -5.13
CA PRO A 324 34.66 -43.39 -4.78
C PRO A 324 33.24 -42.82 -4.93
N LYS A 325 33.04 -41.51 -4.71
CA LYS A 325 31.73 -40.85 -4.91
C LYS A 325 31.35 -40.81 -6.39
N ILE A 326 32.33 -40.54 -7.27
CA ILE A 326 32.12 -40.60 -8.73
C ILE A 326 31.69 -42.01 -9.13
N GLU A 327 32.42 -43.04 -8.67
CA GLU A 327 32.09 -44.44 -9.00
C GLU A 327 30.67 -44.83 -8.54
N GLN A 328 30.29 -44.45 -7.31
CA GLN A 328 28.94 -44.69 -6.80
C GLN A 328 27.87 -44.00 -7.66
N LEU A 329 28.11 -42.77 -8.08
CA LEU A 329 27.17 -42.02 -8.92
C LEU A 329 27.11 -42.57 -10.35
N GLU A 330 28.21 -43.06 -10.92
CA GLU A 330 28.23 -43.72 -12.22
C GLU A 330 27.46 -45.05 -12.19
N GLN A 331 27.62 -45.84 -11.12
CA GLN A 331 26.83 -47.05 -10.90
C GLN A 331 25.33 -46.72 -10.74
N TYR A 332 25.00 -45.62 -10.07
CA TYR A 332 23.62 -45.17 -9.94
C TYR A 332 23.06 -44.64 -11.27
N GLU A 333 23.83 -43.85 -12.02
CA GLU A 333 23.49 -43.34 -13.35
C GLU A 333 23.16 -44.49 -14.31
N ALA A 334 23.94 -45.56 -14.30
CA ALA A 334 23.70 -46.76 -15.10
C ALA A 334 22.38 -47.48 -14.74
N ARG A 335 21.90 -47.34 -13.50
CA ARG A 335 20.64 -47.91 -13.03
C ARG A 335 19.41 -47.02 -13.25
N LEU A 336 19.60 -45.73 -13.53
CA LEU A 336 18.51 -44.77 -13.71
C LEU A 336 17.46 -45.21 -14.74
N PRO A 337 17.82 -45.74 -15.93
CA PRO A 337 16.82 -46.19 -16.89
C PRO A 337 15.89 -47.26 -16.32
N GLN A 338 16.43 -48.22 -15.57
CA GLN A 338 15.64 -49.29 -14.93
C GLN A 338 14.72 -48.75 -13.83
N ILE A 339 15.20 -47.75 -13.09
CA ILE A 339 14.40 -47.08 -12.05
C ILE A 339 13.24 -46.32 -12.71
N GLU A 340 13.52 -45.55 -13.76
CA GLU A 340 12.52 -44.80 -14.52
C GLU A 340 11.48 -45.73 -15.16
N ASP A 341 11.90 -46.86 -15.73
CA ASP A 341 10.99 -47.87 -16.28
C ASP A 341 10.14 -48.54 -15.19
N SER A 342 10.72 -48.79 -14.01
CA SER A 342 9.99 -49.31 -12.86
C SER A 342 8.95 -48.30 -12.37
N LEU A 343 9.28 -47.00 -12.36
CA LEU A 343 8.34 -45.93 -12.01
C LEU A 343 7.20 -45.84 -13.02
N ARG A 344 7.50 -45.89 -14.33
CA ARG A 344 6.47 -45.94 -15.39
C ARG A 344 5.55 -47.15 -15.21
N SER A 345 6.13 -48.31 -14.90
CA SER A 345 5.38 -49.56 -14.68
C SER A 345 4.53 -49.52 -13.40
N ALA A 346 5.03 -48.91 -12.33
CA ALA A 346 4.26 -48.72 -11.10
C ALA A 346 3.12 -47.73 -11.30
N ALA A 347 3.36 -46.62 -11.99
CA ALA A 347 2.35 -45.61 -12.31
C ALA A 347 1.29 -46.13 -13.31
N SER A 348 1.61 -47.13 -14.14
CA SER A 348 0.61 -47.83 -14.96
C SER A 348 -0.19 -48.86 -14.16
N ALA A 349 0.41 -49.49 -13.13
CA ALA A 349 -0.21 -50.52 -12.30
C ALA A 349 -1.18 -50.00 -11.22
N VAL A 350 -1.10 -48.73 -10.81
CA VAL A 350 -2.09 -48.12 -9.91
C VAL A 350 -3.39 -47.87 -10.69
N ILE A 351 -4.27 -48.88 -10.72
CA ILE A 351 -5.71 -48.78 -11.00
C ILE A 351 -6.41 -49.81 -10.08
N PRO A 352 -7.31 -49.35 -9.19
CA PRO A 352 -8.74 -49.42 -9.52
C PRO A 352 -9.30 -48.10 -10.05
#